data_AF-A0A2A4TTI2-F1
#
_entry.id   AF-A0A2A4TTI2-F1
#
_cell.length_a   1.000
_cell.length_b   1.000
_cell.length_c   1.000
_cell.angle_alpha   90.00
_cell.angle_beta   90.00
_cell.angle_gamma   90.00
#
_symmetry.space_group_name_H-M   'P 1'
#
loop_
_entity.id
_entity.type
_entity.pdbx_description
1 polymer ?
#
loop_
_entity_poly.entity_id
_entity_poly.type
_entity_poly.pdbx_seq_one_letter_code
_entity_poly.pdbx_strand_id
1 'polypeptide(L)'
;MMFVSEQIKSYENQSVYSYNTYMPSYNAASEIKPLACIRHSSLGGIYVVKDVNNDKLYLLDSNGSEVNFMFRGQFGPASEEEAKSLHRILMRMQIKSTARPRAKVEDPEKIRDQFKTYLEDLGEKNPAAAKGFEVFWKKLIDMAGDQPGDSWGMRDSKKNGLNPVLKINSKKTGKSVNLAHFFGGNKDRTEMSIIVVKAHLPQESFGLFPNKKTCYGAGDSVDIKYEELLNGVGEKYLNCFKAILKP
;
A
#
# COMPACT_ATOMS: atom_id res chain seq x y z
N MET A 1 -25.28 -47.20 40.16
CA MET A 1 -25.38 -45.88 40.83
C MET A 1 -24.08 -45.14 40.54
N MET A 2 -24.17 -44.00 39.83
CA MET A 2 -23.30 -42.78 39.79
C MET A 2 -21.78 -42.89 40.11
N PHE A 3 -20.82 -42.18 39.50
CA PHE A 3 -20.60 -41.41 38.26
C PHE A 3 -19.14 -40.84 38.37
N VAL A 4 -18.48 -40.58 37.24
CA VAL A 4 -17.37 -39.60 36.93
C VAL A 4 -15.86 -39.96 37.07
N SER A 5 -15.14 -39.50 36.02
CA SER A 5 -13.70 -39.21 35.78
C SER A 5 -12.83 -40.40 35.33
N GLU A 6 -12.09 -40.37 34.23
CA GLU A 6 -11.33 -39.27 33.62
C GLU A 6 -11.29 -39.32 32.08
N GLN A 7 -11.21 -38.12 31.50
CA GLN A 7 -10.89 -37.83 30.11
C GLN A 7 -9.39 -37.45 30.03
N ILE A 8 -8.78 -37.66 28.86
CA ILE A 8 -7.47 -37.15 28.37
C ILE A 8 -6.25 -38.08 28.60
N LYS A 9 -5.86 -38.82 27.55
CA LYS A 9 -4.61 -38.59 26.78
C LYS A 9 -4.48 -39.57 25.60
N SER A 10 -4.74 -39.03 24.41
CA SER A 10 -4.19 -39.52 23.15
C SER A 10 -2.72 -39.12 23.03
N TYR A 11 -2.02 -39.75 22.07
CA TYR A 11 -0.62 -39.58 21.64
C TYR A 11 0.38 -40.57 22.25
N GLU A 12 0.29 -41.82 21.77
CA GLU A 12 1.46 -42.66 21.62
C GLU A 12 2.13 -42.40 20.26
N ASN A 13 3.46 -42.38 20.33
CA ASN A 13 4.44 -42.67 19.28
C ASN A 13 4.80 -41.56 18.28
N GLN A 14 5.68 -40.69 18.79
CA GLN A 14 6.84 -40.18 18.07
C GLN A 14 7.74 -41.32 17.54
N SER A 15 8.10 -41.27 16.27
CA SER A 15 9.40 -41.72 15.75
C SER A 15 9.87 -40.65 14.76
N VAL A 16 10.55 -39.60 15.23
CA VAL A 16 12.02 -39.48 15.26
C VAL A 16 12.70 -40.06 14.02
N TYR A 17 12.60 -39.34 12.90
CA TYR A 17 13.69 -39.31 11.92
C TYR A 17 14.53 -38.06 12.20
N SER A 18 15.53 -38.24 13.05
CA SER A 18 16.62 -37.29 13.23
C SER A 18 17.59 -37.42 12.05
N TYR A 19 17.32 -36.73 10.95
CA TYR A 19 18.38 -36.34 10.02
C TYR A 19 18.89 -34.96 10.44
N ASN A 20 19.62 -34.92 11.55
CA ASN A 20 20.42 -33.76 11.93
C ASN A 20 21.71 -33.78 11.10
N THR A 21 21.56 -33.52 9.80
CA THR A 21 22.68 -33.02 9.00
C THR A 21 22.66 -31.51 9.23
N TYR A 22 23.74 -30.95 9.76
CA TYR A 22 23.92 -29.50 9.96
C TYR A 22 23.84 -28.80 8.59
N MET A 23 22.63 -28.57 8.12
CA MET A 23 22.33 -27.70 6.99
C MET A 23 22.13 -26.30 7.57
N PRO A 24 22.79 -25.26 7.04
CA PRO A 24 22.54 -23.91 7.49
C PRO A 24 21.05 -23.58 7.31
N SER A 25 20.33 -23.38 8.41
CA SER A 25 18.93 -22.98 8.42
C SER A 25 18.84 -21.49 8.76
N TYR A 26 17.86 -20.81 8.16
CA TYR A 26 17.48 -19.48 8.60
C TYR A 26 16.78 -19.56 9.96
N ASN A 27 17.19 -18.69 10.89
CA ASN A 27 16.63 -18.63 12.24
C ASN A 27 15.37 -17.76 12.29
N ALA A 28 15.24 -16.79 11.38
CA ALA A 28 14.11 -15.89 11.29
C ALA A 28 13.72 -15.60 9.83
N ALA A 29 12.43 -15.35 9.58
CA ALA A 29 11.94 -14.97 8.24
C ALA A 29 12.61 -13.68 7.73
N SER A 30 12.98 -12.78 8.64
CA SER A 30 13.70 -11.53 8.35
C SER A 30 15.09 -11.73 7.74
N GLU A 31 15.68 -12.92 7.87
CA GLU A 31 16.97 -13.26 7.26
C GLU A 31 16.82 -13.63 5.78
N ILE A 32 15.61 -13.99 5.35
CA ILE A 32 15.30 -14.36 3.97
C ILE A 32 14.92 -13.10 3.19
N LYS A 33 15.64 -12.85 2.10
CA LYS A 33 15.37 -11.71 1.21
C LYS A 33 14.54 -12.14 -0.01
N PRO A 34 13.69 -11.25 -0.56
CA PRO A 34 13.12 -11.47 -1.89
C PRO A 34 14.22 -11.76 -2.93
N LEU A 35 13.89 -12.62 -3.89
CA LEU A 35 14.80 -13.17 -4.91
C LEU A 35 15.87 -14.14 -4.38
N ALA A 36 15.91 -14.47 -3.09
CA ALA A 36 16.77 -15.54 -2.60
C ALA A 36 16.27 -16.91 -3.12
N CYS A 37 17.21 -17.81 -3.43
CA CYS A 37 16.92 -19.22 -3.63
C CYS A 37 17.04 -19.94 -2.29
N ILE A 38 15.96 -20.60 -1.89
CA ILE A 38 15.89 -21.32 -0.62
C ILE A 38 15.45 -22.77 -0.84
N ARG A 39 15.91 -23.65 0.02
CA ARG A 39 15.50 -25.05 0.07
C ARG A 39 14.74 -25.31 1.36
N HIS A 40 13.65 -26.07 1.26
CA HIS A 40 12.96 -26.60 2.43
C HIS A 40 13.71 -27.83 2.96
N SER A 41 14.20 -27.76 4.20
CA SER A 41 15.06 -28.80 4.79
C SER A 41 14.37 -30.16 4.90
N SER A 42 13.09 -30.19 5.27
CA SER A 42 12.31 -31.44 5.42
C SER A 42 11.66 -31.97 4.15
N LEU A 43 11.14 -31.09 3.28
CA LEU A 43 10.42 -31.49 2.06
C LEU A 43 11.34 -31.61 0.84
N GLY A 44 12.58 -31.11 0.92
CA GLY A 44 13.55 -31.13 -0.17
C GLY A 44 13.23 -30.21 -1.35
N GLY A 45 12.09 -29.51 -1.33
CA GLY A 45 11.69 -28.57 -2.37
C GLY A 45 12.60 -27.36 -2.43
N ILE A 46 12.89 -26.89 -3.64
CA ILE A 46 13.67 -25.68 -3.92
C ILE A 46 12.76 -24.58 -4.46
N TYR A 47 13.00 -23.35 -4.03
CA TYR A 47 12.10 -22.24 -4.27
C TYR A 47 12.84 -20.93 -4.48
N VAL A 48 12.20 -20.01 -5.21
CA VAL A 48 12.58 -18.59 -5.25
C VAL A 48 11.65 -17.79 -4.36
N VAL A 49 12.20 -16.93 -3.51
CA VAL A 49 11.41 -16.09 -2.60
C VAL A 49 10.80 -14.93 -3.39
N LYS A 50 9.47 -14.88 -3.46
CA LYS A 50 8.72 -13.77 -4.06
C LYS A 50 8.55 -12.62 -3.08
N ASP A 51 8.12 -12.93 -1.86
CA ASP A 51 7.88 -11.94 -0.82
C ASP A 51 7.95 -12.58 0.57
N VAL A 52 8.18 -11.76 1.59
CA VAL A 52 8.26 -12.18 3.00
C VAL A 52 7.40 -11.25 3.83
N ASN A 53 6.43 -11.81 4.55
CA ASN A 53 5.56 -11.05 5.44
C ASN A 53 5.49 -11.73 6.81
N ASN A 54 6.08 -11.10 7.83
CA ASN A 54 6.14 -11.58 9.22
C ASN A 54 6.49 -13.08 9.30
N ASP A 55 5.48 -13.95 9.40
CA ASP A 55 5.63 -15.40 9.52
C ASP A 55 5.25 -16.19 8.27
N LYS A 56 5.04 -15.53 7.11
CA LYS A 56 4.68 -16.17 5.84
C LYS A 56 5.70 -15.88 4.76
N LEU A 57 6.11 -16.95 4.08
CA LEU A 57 6.92 -16.91 2.87
C LEU A 57 6.03 -17.13 1.66
N TYR A 58 6.14 -16.24 0.68
CA TYR A 58 5.55 -16.38 -0.64
C TYR A 58 6.64 -16.84 -1.59
N LEU A 59 6.51 -18.06 -2.12
CA LEU A 59 7.55 -18.75 -2.85
C LEU A 59 7.08 -19.12 -4.26
N LEU A 60 8.04 -19.28 -5.17
CA LEU A 60 7.82 -19.91 -6.48
C LEU A 60 8.60 -21.21 -6.53
N ASP A 61 7.94 -22.31 -6.90
CA ASP A 61 8.60 -23.60 -7.16
C ASP A 61 9.37 -23.58 -8.49
N SER A 62 10.04 -24.67 -8.85
CA SER A 62 10.79 -24.81 -10.12
C SER A 62 9.93 -24.71 -11.39
N ASN A 63 8.61 -24.82 -11.27
CA ASN A 63 7.65 -24.66 -12.37
C ASN A 63 7.09 -23.22 -12.45
N GLY A 64 7.37 -22.39 -11.44
CA GLY A 64 6.84 -21.04 -11.31
C GLY A 64 5.45 -20.98 -10.67
N SER A 65 5.00 -22.06 -10.03
CA SER A 65 3.76 -22.10 -9.26
C SER A 65 3.96 -21.39 -7.93
N GLU A 66 2.94 -20.62 -7.51
CA GLU A 66 2.96 -19.94 -6.21
C GLU A 66 2.69 -20.91 -5.08
N VAL A 67 3.58 -20.96 -4.11
CA VAL A 67 3.45 -21.77 -2.90
C VAL A 67 3.68 -20.89 -1.69
N ASN A 68 2.82 -21.02 -0.68
CA ASN A 68 2.92 -20.22 0.53
C ASN A 68 3.19 -21.13 1.72
N PHE A 69 4.19 -20.79 2.51
CA PHE A 69 4.54 -21.52 3.73
C PHE A 69 4.58 -20.59 4.94
N MET A 70 4.24 -21.14 6.09
CA MET A 70 4.55 -20.50 7.37
C MET A 70 6.04 -20.69 7.64
N PHE A 71 6.74 -19.62 8.00
CA PHE A 71 8.13 -19.68 8.41
C PHE A 71 8.22 -20.39 9.77
N ARG A 72 8.91 -21.53 9.80
CA ARG A 72 9.13 -22.33 11.03
C ARG A 72 10.58 -22.81 11.16
N GLY A 73 11.54 -22.04 10.63
CA GLY A 73 12.97 -22.41 10.65
C GLY A 73 13.32 -23.62 9.79
N GLN A 74 12.44 -24.06 8.88
CA GLN A 74 12.62 -25.24 8.04
C GLN A 74 13.22 -24.92 6.67
N PHE A 75 13.78 -23.72 6.49
CA PHE A 75 14.34 -23.25 5.23
C PHE A 75 15.82 -22.92 5.40
N GLY A 76 16.63 -23.30 4.40
CA GLY A 76 18.03 -22.94 4.28
C GLY A 76 18.34 -22.35 2.90
N PRO A 77 19.56 -21.84 2.67
CA PRO A 77 19.98 -21.41 1.34
C PRO A 77 20.03 -22.63 0.40
N ALA A 78 19.60 -22.45 -0.85
CA ALA A 78 19.80 -23.46 -1.88
C ALA A 78 21.30 -23.55 -2.23
N SER A 79 21.77 -24.74 -2.59
CA SER A 79 23.11 -24.94 -3.17
C SER A 79 23.25 -24.22 -4.52
N GLU A 80 24.48 -24.06 -5.00
CA GLU A 80 24.73 -23.41 -6.30
C GLU A 80 24.07 -24.15 -7.46
N GLU A 81 24.08 -25.48 -7.44
CA GLU A 81 23.45 -26.35 -8.44
C GLU A 81 21.93 -26.17 -8.47
N GLU A 82 21.32 -26.11 -7.29
CA GLU A 82 19.88 -25.87 -7.14
C GLU A 82 19.49 -24.45 -7.57
N ALA A 83 20.29 -23.45 -7.20
CA ALA A 83 20.07 -22.08 -7.64
C ALA A 83 20.18 -21.94 -9.18
N LYS A 84 21.12 -22.67 -9.81
CA LYS A 84 21.22 -22.75 -11.27
C LYS A 84 19.94 -23.34 -11.90
N SER A 85 19.34 -24.36 -11.29
CA SER A 85 18.07 -24.93 -11.78
C SER A 85 16.90 -23.93 -11.72
N LEU A 86 16.94 -22.97 -10.79
CA LEU A 86 15.95 -21.91 -10.62
C LEU A 86 16.25 -20.64 -11.43
N HIS A 87 17.35 -20.63 -12.18
CA HIS A 87 17.83 -19.44 -12.90
C HIS A 87 16.79 -18.83 -13.84
N ARG A 88 16.00 -19.66 -14.53
CA ARG A 88 14.93 -19.19 -15.42
C ARG A 88 13.85 -18.39 -14.66
N ILE A 89 13.53 -18.81 -13.45
CA ILE A 89 12.51 -18.16 -12.61
C ILE A 89 13.08 -16.90 -11.98
N LEU A 90 14.31 -16.97 -11.46
CA LEU A 90 15.05 -15.80 -10.99
C LEU A 90 15.13 -14.73 -12.07
N MET A 91 15.48 -15.09 -13.31
CA MET A 91 15.56 -14.14 -14.42
C MET A 91 14.19 -13.54 -14.76
N ARG A 92 13.12 -14.35 -14.80
CA ARG A 92 11.75 -13.83 -14.98
C ARG A 92 11.33 -12.88 -13.87
N MET A 93 11.71 -13.16 -12.63
CA MET A 93 11.40 -12.32 -11.49
C MET A 93 12.25 -11.06 -11.44
N GLN A 94 13.53 -11.15 -11.78
CA GLN A 94 14.41 -10.00 -11.93
C GLN A 94 13.90 -9.10 -13.04
N ILE A 95 13.52 -9.65 -14.20
CA ILE A 95 12.85 -8.92 -15.27
C ILE A 95 11.52 -8.31 -14.79
N LYS A 96 10.68 -8.99 -14.01
CA LYS A 96 9.46 -8.36 -13.44
C LYS A 96 9.76 -7.31 -12.37
N SER A 97 10.87 -7.42 -11.65
CA SER A 97 11.30 -6.45 -10.63
C SER A 97 11.94 -5.20 -11.26
N THR A 98 12.58 -5.36 -12.44
CA THR A 98 13.20 -4.28 -13.21
C THR A 98 12.25 -3.68 -14.24
N ALA A 99 11.40 -4.51 -14.87
CA ALA A 99 10.20 -4.11 -15.62
C ALA A 99 9.11 -3.73 -14.63
N ARG A 100 9.32 -2.56 -14.01
CA ARG A 100 8.27 -1.80 -13.36
C ARG A 100 7.07 -1.80 -14.31
N PRO A 101 5.86 -2.18 -13.88
CA PRO A 101 4.70 -1.71 -14.60
C PRO A 101 4.83 -0.19 -14.58
N ARG A 102 5.12 0.43 -15.73
CA ARG A 102 4.82 1.85 -15.89
C ARG A 102 3.36 1.95 -15.46
N ALA A 103 3.08 2.81 -14.48
CA ALA A 103 1.70 3.17 -14.18
C ALA A 103 1.04 3.39 -15.54
N LYS A 104 -0.08 2.70 -15.80
CA LYS A 104 -0.85 2.91 -17.03
C LYS A 104 -0.92 4.43 -17.19
N VAL A 105 -0.36 4.96 -18.28
CA VAL A 105 -0.47 6.40 -18.54
C VAL A 105 -1.95 6.58 -18.80
N GLU A 106 -2.67 6.95 -17.75
CA GLU A 106 -4.08 7.25 -17.83
C GLU A 106 -4.21 8.49 -18.71
N ASP A 107 -5.11 8.40 -19.67
CA ASP A 107 -5.38 9.48 -20.60
C ASP A 107 -5.79 10.75 -19.80
N PRO A 108 -5.03 11.86 -19.90
CA PRO A 108 -5.34 13.08 -19.16
C PRO A 108 -6.75 13.61 -19.41
N GLU A 109 -7.27 13.45 -20.63
CA GLU A 109 -8.64 13.89 -20.97
C GLU A 109 -9.69 13.06 -20.23
N LYS A 110 -9.49 11.73 -20.17
CA LYS A 110 -10.35 10.86 -19.38
C LYS A 110 -10.36 11.23 -17.89
N ILE A 111 -9.21 11.62 -17.34
CA ILE A 111 -9.11 12.07 -15.94
C ILE A 111 -9.91 13.37 -15.75
N ARG A 112 -9.83 14.31 -16.70
CA ARG A 112 -10.61 15.56 -16.66
C ARG A 112 -12.11 15.31 -16.78
N ASP A 113 -12.54 14.42 -17.67
CA ASP A 113 -13.95 14.04 -17.82
C ASP A 113 -14.50 13.45 -16.51
N GLN A 114 -13.76 12.53 -15.92
CA GLN A 114 -14.10 11.94 -14.63
C GLN A 114 -14.16 12.99 -13.50
N PHE A 115 -13.23 13.93 -13.49
CA PHE A 115 -13.22 15.04 -12.55
C PHE A 115 -14.43 15.96 -12.73
N LYS A 116 -14.84 16.21 -13.96
CA LYS A 116 -16.05 16.99 -14.28
C LYS A 116 -17.30 16.32 -13.73
N THR A 117 -17.46 15.01 -13.95
CA THR A 117 -18.57 14.25 -13.35
C THR A 117 -18.56 14.33 -11.83
N TYR A 118 -17.38 14.25 -11.20
CA TYR A 118 -17.26 14.42 -9.75
C TYR A 118 -17.74 15.81 -9.28
N LEU A 119 -17.42 16.88 -10.02
CA LEU A 119 -17.88 18.24 -9.71
C LEU A 119 -19.39 18.39 -9.87
N GLU A 120 -19.97 17.81 -10.92
CA GLU A 120 -21.41 17.79 -11.15
C GLU A 120 -22.13 17.09 -9.98
N ASP A 121 -21.69 15.87 -9.61
CA ASP A 121 -22.22 15.12 -8.47
C ASP A 121 -22.09 15.88 -7.14
N LEU A 122 -20.96 16.58 -6.94
CA LEU A 122 -20.73 17.38 -5.74
C LEU A 122 -21.68 18.58 -5.68
N GLY A 123 -21.88 19.25 -6.83
CA GLY A 123 -22.78 20.38 -6.97
C GLY A 123 -24.24 20.02 -6.72
N GLU A 124 -24.68 18.86 -7.22
CA GLU A 124 -26.05 18.36 -6.97
C GLU A 124 -26.28 18.06 -5.48
N LYS A 125 -25.29 17.50 -4.78
CA LYS A 125 -25.40 17.14 -3.36
C LYS A 125 -25.31 18.36 -2.43
N ASN A 126 -24.36 19.26 -2.69
CA ASN A 126 -24.11 20.44 -1.87
C ASN A 126 -23.44 21.56 -2.69
N PRO A 127 -24.22 22.52 -3.22
CA PRO A 127 -23.70 23.62 -4.03
C PRO A 127 -22.65 24.49 -3.31
N ALA A 128 -22.79 24.69 -2.00
CA ALA A 128 -21.85 25.52 -1.24
C ALA A 128 -20.49 24.83 -1.09
N ALA A 129 -20.50 23.52 -0.79
CA ALA A 129 -19.30 22.72 -0.73
C ALA A 129 -18.63 22.59 -2.11
N ALA A 130 -19.41 22.43 -3.18
CA ALA A 130 -18.88 22.39 -4.55
C ALA A 130 -18.14 23.68 -4.91
N LYS A 131 -18.74 24.84 -4.64
CA LYS A 131 -18.10 26.14 -4.87
C LYS A 131 -16.83 26.32 -4.06
N GLY A 132 -16.84 25.95 -2.77
CA GLY A 132 -15.66 26.00 -1.91
C GLY A 132 -14.53 25.09 -2.40
N PHE A 133 -14.89 23.87 -2.80
CA PHE A 133 -13.96 22.90 -3.37
C PHE A 133 -13.37 23.39 -4.68
N GLU A 134 -14.17 23.88 -5.64
CA GLU A 134 -13.68 24.31 -6.95
C GLU A 134 -12.67 25.46 -6.83
N VAL A 135 -12.96 26.46 -5.99
CA VAL A 135 -12.04 27.57 -5.72
C VAL A 135 -10.74 27.08 -5.08
N PHE A 136 -10.84 26.18 -4.10
CA PHE A 136 -9.68 25.60 -3.43
C PHE A 136 -8.85 24.74 -4.39
N TRP A 137 -9.50 23.89 -5.17
CA TRP A 137 -8.89 22.97 -6.13
C TRP A 137 -8.15 23.73 -7.22
N LYS A 138 -8.75 24.78 -7.79
CA LYS A 138 -8.10 25.63 -8.78
C LYS A 138 -6.77 26.18 -8.26
N LYS A 139 -6.79 26.81 -7.08
CA LYS A 139 -5.56 27.34 -6.44
C LYS A 139 -4.55 26.22 -6.16
N LEU A 140 -5.01 25.05 -5.74
CA LEU A 140 -4.15 23.91 -5.44
C LEU A 140 -3.44 23.38 -6.68
N ILE A 141 -4.17 23.22 -7.79
CA ILE A 141 -3.61 22.73 -9.05
C ILE A 141 -2.70 23.78 -9.69
N ASP A 142 -3.00 25.07 -9.59
CA ASP A 142 -2.09 26.13 -10.02
C ASP A 142 -0.73 26.04 -9.30
N MET A 143 -0.71 25.60 -8.04
CA MET A 143 0.54 25.38 -7.28
C MET A 143 1.22 24.04 -7.58
N ALA A 144 0.44 22.97 -7.79
CA ALA A 144 0.96 21.62 -8.05
C ALA A 144 1.40 21.42 -9.51
N GLY A 145 0.98 22.31 -10.41
CA GLY A 145 1.00 22.13 -11.86
C GLY A 145 -0.21 21.31 -12.34
N ASP A 146 -0.90 21.78 -13.38
CA ASP A 146 -2.03 21.05 -13.95
C ASP A 146 -1.58 19.93 -14.90
N GLN A 147 -1.20 18.79 -14.33
CA GLN A 147 -0.74 17.62 -15.06
C GLN A 147 -1.55 16.38 -14.62
N PRO A 148 -2.76 16.19 -15.18
CA PRO A 148 -3.58 15.02 -14.87
C PRO A 148 -2.81 13.73 -15.19
N GLY A 149 -2.80 12.81 -14.25
CA GLY A 149 -2.02 11.57 -14.31
C GLY A 149 -0.71 11.65 -13.53
N ASP A 150 -0.08 12.84 -13.45
CA ASP A 150 1.21 13.05 -12.78
C ASP A 150 1.06 13.76 -11.43
N SER A 151 0.67 15.05 -11.43
CA SER A 151 0.51 15.86 -10.21
C SER A 151 -0.82 15.63 -9.51
N TRP A 152 -1.83 15.14 -10.24
CA TRP A 152 -3.12 14.77 -9.70
C TRP A 152 -3.77 13.65 -10.51
N GLY A 153 -4.88 13.11 -10.04
CA GLY A 153 -5.68 12.16 -10.81
C GLY A 153 -6.98 11.80 -10.13
N MET A 154 -7.66 10.78 -10.63
CA MET A 154 -8.86 10.24 -10.02
C MET A 154 -8.58 8.85 -9.46
N ARG A 155 -9.08 8.56 -8.25
CA ARG A 155 -8.94 7.26 -7.62
C ARG A 155 -10.30 6.69 -7.27
N ASP A 156 -10.54 5.48 -7.75
CA ASP A 156 -11.71 4.72 -7.34
C ASP A 156 -11.59 4.27 -5.88
N SER A 157 -12.58 4.66 -5.08
CA SER A 157 -12.79 4.18 -3.73
C SER A 157 -13.99 3.25 -3.74
N LYS A 158 -13.79 1.99 -3.32
CA LYS A 158 -14.84 0.97 -3.21
C LYS A 158 -16.13 1.46 -2.53
N LYS A 159 -16.01 2.44 -1.63
CA LYS A 159 -17.14 3.03 -0.90
C LYS A 159 -17.60 4.35 -1.51
N ASN A 160 -16.65 5.21 -1.90
CA ASN A 160 -16.93 6.63 -2.17
C ASN A 160 -16.90 6.97 -3.67
N GLY A 161 -16.83 5.97 -4.55
CA GLY A 161 -16.72 6.17 -5.99
C GLY A 161 -15.40 6.80 -6.40
N LEU A 162 -15.38 7.42 -7.58
CA LEU A 162 -14.20 8.09 -8.11
C LEU A 162 -13.98 9.42 -7.40
N ASN A 163 -12.78 9.63 -6.85
CA ASN A 163 -12.45 10.82 -6.06
C ASN A 163 -11.14 11.45 -6.56
N PRO A 164 -11.04 12.80 -6.62
CA PRO A 164 -9.79 13.46 -6.94
C PRO A 164 -8.72 13.12 -5.90
N VAL A 165 -7.48 13.02 -6.36
CA VAL A 165 -6.30 12.85 -5.51
C VAL A 165 -5.19 13.78 -5.97
N LEU A 166 -4.52 14.41 -5.01
CA LEU A 166 -3.29 15.14 -5.25
C LEU A 166 -2.11 14.18 -5.05
N LYS A 167 -1.15 14.22 -5.97
CA LYS A 167 0.04 13.37 -5.95
C LYS A 167 1.29 14.21 -5.70
N ILE A 168 2.28 13.60 -5.05
CA ILE A 168 3.62 14.16 -4.90
C ILE A 168 4.66 13.06 -5.11
N ASN A 169 5.86 13.45 -5.53
CA ASN A 169 6.99 12.55 -5.53
C ASN A 169 7.56 12.46 -4.10
N SER A 170 7.42 11.28 -3.49
CA SER A 170 7.99 10.99 -2.18
C SER A 170 9.51 11.03 -2.25
N LYS A 171 10.15 12.01 -1.60
CA LYS A 171 11.63 12.08 -1.51
C LYS A 171 12.25 10.80 -0.93
N LYS A 172 11.54 10.11 -0.02
CA LYS A 172 11.99 8.87 0.61
C LYS A 172 12.04 7.68 -0.34
N THR A 173 11.11 7.60 -1.29
CA THR A 173 10.94 6.40 -2.14
C THR A 173 11.18 6.67 -3.62
N GLY A 174 11.27 7.94 -4.04
CA GLY A 174 11.30 8.36 -5.43
C GLY A 174 10.02 8.04 -6.20
N LYS A 175 8.93 7.68 -5.52
CA LYS A 175 7.65 7.28 -6.13
C LYS A 175 6.61 8.38 -5.99
N SER A 176 5.77 8.51 -7.00
CA SER A 176 4.53 9.30 -6.91
C SER A 176 3.58 8.63 -5.92
N VAL A 177 3.15 9.36 -4.90
CA VAL A 177 2.24 8.92 -3.83
C VAL A 177 1.08 9.89 -3.70
N ASN A 178 -0.07 9.40 -3.26
CA ASN A 178 -1.24 10.24 -3.02
C ASN A 178 -1.05 11.02 -1.72
N LEU A 179 -0.86 12.32 -1.83
CA LEU A 179 -0.73 13.22 -0.69
C LEU A 179 -2.09 13.51 -0.06
N ALA A 180 -3.08 13.84 -0.88
CA ALA A 180 -4.39 14.23 -0.41
C ALA A 180 -5.50 13.53 -1.22
N HIS A 181 -6.56 13.16 -0.52
CA HIS A 181 -7.76 12.53 -1.07
C HIS A 181 -8.98 13.42 -0.86
N PHE A 182 -9.75 13.65 -1.91
CA PHE A 182 -10.85 14.61 -1.94
C PHE A 182 -12.19 13.87 -2.03
N PHE A 183 -12.88 13.72 -0.90
CA PHE A 183 -14.09 12.92 -0.81
C PHE A 183 -15.33 13.78 -1.00
N GLY A 184 -16.14 13.44 -2.01
CA GLY A 184 -17.41 14.12 -2.32
C GLY A 184 -18.61 13.64 -1.50
N GLY A 185 -18.38 12.85 -0.45
CA GLY A 185 -19.43 12.24 0.36
C GLY A 185 -20.25 11.15 -0.38
N ASN A 186 -20.76 10.19 0.38
CA ASN A 186 -21.65 9.13 -0.10
C ASN A 186 -22.72 8.80 0.96
N LYS A 187 -23.54 7.76 0.72
CA LYS A 187 -24.59 7.32 1.67
C LYS A 187 -24.05 6.99 3.07
N ASP A 188 -22.79 6.53 3.17
CA ASP A 188 -22.16 6.12 4.44
C ASP A 188 -21.31 7.23 5.08
N ARG A 189 -20.97 8.27 4.31
CA ARG A 189 -20.12 9.40 4.71
C ARG A 189 -20.74 10.67 4.15
N THR A 190 -21.64 11.25 4.93
CA THR A 190 -22.29 12.52 4.59
C THR A 190 -21.30 13.68 4.51
N GLU A 191 -20.14 13.59 5.19
CA GLU A 191 -19.15 14.67 5.24
C GLU A 191 -18.17 14.67 4.05
N MET A 192 -18.25 15.73 3.26
CA MET A 192 -17.32 16.06 2.18
C MET A 192 -16.02 16.62 2.77
N SER A 193 -14.90 15.98 2.45
CA SER A 193 -13.65 16.19 3.19
C SER A 193 -12.39 15.93 2.38
N ILE A 194 -11.32 16.62 2.73
CA ILE A 194 -9.96 16.38 2.26
C ILE A 194 -9.23 15.58 3.33
N ILE A 195 -8.70 14.41 2.98
CA ILE A 195 -7.80 13.64 3.85
C ILE A 195 -6.36 13.81 3.37
N VAL A 196 -5.52 14.42 4.20
CA VAL A 196 -4.06 14.51 3.97
C VAL A 196 -3.35 13.39 4.71
N VAL A 197 -2.60 12.55 3.99
CA VAL A 197 -1.88 11.41 4.55
C VAL A 197 -0.49 11.86 5.04
N LYS A 198 -0.30 12.04 6.36
CA LYS A 198 0.96 12.59 6.87
C LYS A 198 2.16 11.68 6.65
N ALA A 199 1.95 10.37 6.58
CA ALA A 199 3.02 9.40 6.26
C ALA A 199 3.70 9.67 4.90
N HIS A 200 3.04 10.40 4.00
CA HIS A 200 3.58 10.76 2.69
C HIS A 200 4.24 12.15 2.67
N LEU A 201 4.11 12.92 3.75
CA LEU A 201 4.74 14.22 3.86
C LEU A 201 6.26 14.09 4.01
N PRO A 202 7.03 15.07 3.53
CA PRO A 202 8.40 15.27 3.99
C PRO A 202 8.43 15.44 5.52
N GLN A 203 9.45 14.88 6.18
CA GLN A 203 9.52 14.87 7.65
C GLN A 203 9.50 16.29 8.24
N GLU A 204 10.14 17.22 7.55
CA GLU A 204 10.16 18.66 7.86
C GLU A 204 8.78 19.33 7.82
N SER A 205 7.79 18.71 7.15
CA SER A 205 6.45 19.25 6.95
C SER A 205 5.39 18.64 7.88
N PHE A 206 5.74 17.71 8.76
CA PHE A 206 4.79 17.03 9.65
C PHE A 206 4.04 17.99 10.58
N GLY A 207 4.72 19.05 11.02
CA GLY A 207 4.18 20.08 11.91
C GLY A 207 3.29 21.12 11.22
N LEU A 208 3.25 21.14 9.88
CA LEU A 208 2.47 22.13 9.13
C LEU A 208 0.97 21.89 9.23
N PHE A 209 0.55 20.63 9.22
CA PHE A 209 -0.85 20.30 9.39
C PHE A 209 -1.17 20.02 10.86
N PRO A 210 -2.19 20.66 11.46
CA PRO A 210 -2.58 20.41 12.84
C PRO A 210 -2.95 18.93 13.03
N ASN A 211 -2.45 18.30 14.09
CA ASN A 211 -2.77 16.91 14.40
C ASN A 211 -4.27 16.78 14.75
N LYS A 212 -5.01 16.07 13.90
CA LYS A 212 -6.25 15.39 14.32
C LYS A 212 -5.99 13.90 14.21
N LYS A 213 -6.24 13.13 15.28
CA LYS A 213 -6.34 11.68 15.15
C LYS A 213 -7.60 11.41 14.33
N THR A 214 -7.46 10.87 13.13
CA THR A 214 -8.60 10.42 12.33
C THR A 214 -8.54 8.90 12.19
N CYS A 215 -9.70 8.29 12.01
CA CYS A 215 -9.88 6.84 12.12
C CYS A 215 -9.46 6.05 10.87
N TYR A 216 -8.69 6.65 9.95
CA TYR A 216 -8.25 5.94 8.75
C TYR A 216 -6.96 5.18 9.06
N GLY A 217 -6.98 3.86 8.83
CA GLY A 217 -5.90 2.90 9.12
C GLY A 217 -4.56 3.09 8.40
N ALA A 218 -4.18 4.33 8.10
CA ALA A 218 -2.89 4.76 7.57
C ALA A 218 -2.09 5.64 8.56
N GLY A 219 -2.51 5.72 9.83
CA GLY A 219 -1.86 6.56 10.84
C GLY A 219 -2.26 8.03 10.75
N ASP A 220 -1.43 8.92 11.32
CA ASP A 220 -1.68 10.36 11.44
C ASP A 220 -2.13 10.96 10.09
N SER A 221 -3.37 11.46 10.02
CA SER A 221 -3.90 12.13 8.83
C SER A 221 -4.81 13.28 9.23
N VAL A 222 -4.96 14.26 8.36
CA VAL A 222 -5.76 15.46 8.64
C VAL A 222 -7.02 15.44 7.80
N ASP A 223 -8.16 15.60 8.45
CA ASP A 223 -9.48 15.71 7.82
C ASP A 223 -9.92 17.18 7.82
N ILE A 224 -10.17 17.72 6.62
CA ILE A 224 -10.57 19.09 6.36
C ILE A 224 -11.94 19.07 5.70
N LYS A 225 -12.95 19.67 6.31
CA LYS A 225 -14.30 19.72 5.74
C LYS A 225 -14.39 20.77 4.63
N TYR A 226 -15.15 20.47 3.57
CA TYR A 226 -15.29 21.39 2.44
C TYR A 226 -15.95 22.72 2.83
N GLU A 227 -16.88 22.68 3.79
CA GLU A 227 -17.56 23.87 4.32
C GLU A 227 -16.60 24.85 5.00
N GLU A 228 -15.49 24.36 5.56
CA GLU A 228 -14.49 25.21 6.20
C GLU A 228 -13.65 25.98 5.15
N LEU A 229 -13.58 25.50 3.90
CA LEU A 229 -12.70 26.06 2.87
C LEU A 229 -13.05 27.52 2.53
N LEU A 230 -14.31 27.91 2.62
CA LEU A 230 -14.79 29.26 2.31
C LEU A 230 -14.47 30.30 3.41
N ASN A 231 -14.21 29.86 4.65
CA ASN A 231 -14.06 30.74 5.82
C ASN A 231 -12.60 31.08 6.15
N GLY A 232 -11.73 31.18 5.15
CA GLY A 232 -10.29 31.48 5.32
C GLY A 232 -9.44 30.32 5.85
N VAL A 233 -10.06 29.21 6.27
CA VAL A 233 -9.36 27.97 6.63
C VAL A 233 -8.70 27.34 5.40
N GLY A 234 -9.33 27.45 4.23
CA GLY A 234 -8.75 26.99 2.97
C GLY A 234 -7.37 27.60 2.70
N GLU A 235 -7.19 28.90 2.95
CA GLU A 235 -5.91 29.58 2.70
C GLU A 235 -4.78 29.06 3.62
N LYS A 236 -5.09 28.70 4.87
CA LYS A 236 -4.11 28.08 5.78
C LYS A 236 -3.61 26.74 5.23
N TYR A 237 -4.52 25.91 4.71
CA TYR A 237 -4.15 24.63 4.13
C TYR A 237 -3.43 24.78 2.78
N LEU A 238 -3.82 25.74 1.95
CA LEU A 238 -3.09 26.08 0.71
C LEU A 238 -1.64 26.48 1.02
N ASN A 239 -1.41 27.26 2.08
CA ASN A 239 -0.05 27.59 2.53
C ASN A 239 0.75 26.35 2.98
N CYS A 240 0.09 25.38 3.63
CA CYS A 240 0.72 24.11 3.97
C CYS A 240 1.12 23.35 2.70
N PHE A 241 0.20 23.19 1.74
CA PHE A 241 0.50 22.54 0.46
C PHE A 241 1.61 23.26 -0.30
N LYS A 242 1.61 24.59 -0.33
CA LYS A 242 2.64 25.40 -0.98
C LYS A 242 4.03 25.14 -0.41
N ALA A 243 4.15 24.89 0.89
CA ALA A 243 5.42 24.57 1.53
C ALA A 243 5.96 23.17 1.13
N ILE A 244 5.08 22.27 0.69
CA ILE A 244 5.40 20.88 0.34
C ILE A 244 5.60 20.71 -1.16
N LEU A 245 4.80 21.40 -1.96
CA LEU A 245 4.80 21.32 -3.43
C LEU A 245 5.91 22.16 -4.06
N LYS A 246 6.64 22.96 -3.27
CA LYS A 246 7.83 23.65 -3.77
C LYS A 246 8.88 22.62 -4.25
N PRO A 247 9.47 22.81 -5.45
CA PRO A 247 10.54 21.97 -5.96
C PRO A 247 11.77 21.97 -5.05
#